data_AF-A0A975LAK5-F1
#
_entry.id   AF-A0A975LAK5-F1
#
_cell.length_a   1.000
_cell.length_b   1.000
_cell.length_c   1.000
_cell.angle_alpha   90.00
_cell.angle_beta   90.00
_cell.angle_gamma   90.00
#
_symmetry.space_group_name_H-M   'P 1'
#
loop_
_entity.id
_entity.type
_entity.pdbx_description
1 polymer ?
#
loop_
_entity_poly.entity_id
_entity_poly.type
_entity_poly.pdbx_seq_one_letter_code
_entity_poly.pdbx_strand_id
1 'polypeptide(L)'
;MPDPATPASPTLRAFRSATVALALLALCVAVPGPARAESPLAEAARDLSSGEHVHVAEGGPEVSEQTLALARARLSEARTPIRGALLEGVDPARAVHTLAEEVGEPGLYVVATEERAATGGVTTSLSWTAVGIDTGGADLEDHFVFSRGGPVEQMVSAVDLLDGDLLPEVASAAREETVHVHPAVEAALPDLDTEALRERFDGLDDTRVAVVPPPGRDTPGYEEAYADALLAPLGDDGTALLAVWTHDDFDLTPASAPEGPAPEDLAWLLPLGPGPDGLAPALHLFAGAVDGNVVADTRAALTEDHLFVHPRAGADITESERVELDAALAARDEPVRVAVLPSGARLEADPDGGAEPLADAVASISDDPVVVYTLDGSGGVEHYPVRGDVSGGGYDLDTAVFFGLDHASARNSVDGLLSELGDASVLSADEPASGEGTPTLPWPAVVGLLLSVVLTTVGLVGVLGRRRTQAVREREQERLAAEREDAETMEELRAEEAARVAAIQGENDRGITDLGEALARAEAPATDSVEEFETHLREYEQLKGDNERANDIDRVLAVRRRTEQARERLERWNRRQRDR
;
A
#
# COMPACT_ATOMS: atom_id res chain seq x y z
N MET A 1 -108.04 1.60 -36.77
CA MET A 1 -107.06 0.66 -37.35
C MET A 1 -106.26 1.46 -38.35
N PRO A 2 -104.97 1.72 -38.09
CA PRO A 2 -103.94 0.68 -37.89
C PRO A 2 -103.30 0.65 -36.48
N ASP A 3 -102.12 0.03 -36.38
CA ASP A 3 -101.45 -0.61 -35.23
C ASP A 3 -101.01 0.26 -34.02
N PRO A 4 -100.78 -0.38 -32.84
CA PRO A 4 -99.96 0.16 -31.76
C PRO A 4 -98.48 -0.24 -31.91
N ALA A 5 -97.57 0.74 -31.82
CA ALA A 5 -96.13 0.49 -31.74
C ALA A 5 -95.67 0.22 -30.29
N THR A 6 -94.73 -0.73 -30.13
CA THR A 6 -94.12 -1.08 -28.83
C THR A 6 -92.80 -0.34 -28.62
N PRO A 7 -92.53 0.27 -27.45
CA PRO A 7 -91.17 0.65 -27.05
C PRO A 7 -90.53 -0.41 -26.14
N ALA A 8 -89.26 -0.73 -26.38
CA ALA A 8 -88.50 -1.78 -25.70
C ALA A 8 -87.84 -1.32 -24.37
N SER A 9 -87.60 -2.27 -23.47
CA SER A 9 -86.95 -2.04 -22.15
C SER A 9 -85.41 -2.04 -22.23
N PRO A 10 -84.70 -1.07 -21.63
CA PRO A 10 -83.25 -1.04 -21.59
C PRO A 10 -82.66 -1.51 -20.24
N THR A 11 -82.53 -2.82 -20.02
CA THR A 11 -82.04 -3.41 -18.75
C THR A 11 -80.82 -4.33 -18.89
N LEU A 12 -79.93 -4.07 -19.87
CA LEU A 12 -78.76 -4.94 -20.15
C LEU A 12 -77.39 -4.24 -20.26
N ARG A 13 -77.30 -2.92 -20.03
CA ARG A 13 -76.01 -2.19 -20.07
C ARG A 13 -75.33 -1.95 -18.72
N ALA A 14 -76.06 -1.97 -17.60
CA ALA A 14 -75.50 -1.66 -16.29
C ALA A 14 -74.56 -2.77 -15.74
N PHE A 15 -74.83 -4.04 -16.04
CA PHE A 15 -74.12 -5.17 -15.42
C PHE A 15 -72.70 -5.41 -15.96
N ARG A 16 -72.38 -5.02 -17.21
CA ARG A 16 -71.03 -5.21 -17.77
C ARG A 16 -70.01 -4.19 -17.25
N SER A 17 -70.46 -2.98 -16.89
CA SER A 17 -69.58 -1.92 -16.36
C SER A 17 -69.05 -2.24 -14.96
N ALA A 18 -69.89 -2.85 -14.12
CA ALA A 18 -69.53 -3.22 -12.75
C ALA A 18 -68.42 -4.30 -12.70
N THR A 19 -68.47 -5.31 -13.59
CA THR A 19 -67.48 -6.40 -13.59
C THR A 19 -66.10 -5.92 -14.05
N VAL A 20 -66.04 -5.01 -15.04
CA VAL A 20 -64.78 -4.42 -15.51
C VAL A 20 -64.16 -3.51 -14.44
N ALA A 21 -64.97 -2.71 -13.75
CA ALA A 21 -64.50 -1.89 -12.63
C ALA A 21 -63.94 -2.73 -11.48
N LEU A 22 -64.61 -3.84 -11.12
CA LEU A 22 -64.14 -4.72 -10.05
C LEU A 22 -62.85 -5.48 -10.44
N ALA A 23 -62.73 -5.90 -11.70
CA ALA A 23 -61.53 -6.57 -12.22
C ALA A 23 -60.32 -5.61 -12.28
N LEU A 24 -60.53 -4.35 -12.67
CA LEU A 24 -59.49 -3.32 -12.64
C LEU A 24 -59.06 -2.98 -11.19
N LEU A 25 -60.01 -2.89 -10.25
CA LEU A 25 -59.69 -2.70 -8.83
C LEU A 25 -58.91 -3.89 -8.24
N ALA A 26 -59.25 -5.12 -8.62
CA ALA A 26 -58.50 -6.32 -8.21
C ALA A 26 -57.08 -6.35 -8.81
N LEU A 27 -56.89 -5.90 -10.06
CA LEU A 27 -55.56 -5.79 -10.68
C LEU A 27 -54.71 -4.69 -10.03
N CYS A 28 -55.30 -3.55 -9.67
CA CYS A 28 -54.58 -2.45 -9.00
C CYS A 28 -54.09 -2.78 -7.59
N VAL A 29 -54.68 -3.78 -6.92
CA VAL A 29 -54.24 -4.27 -5.59
C VAL A 29 -53.16 -5.38 -5.71
N ALA A 30 -52.97 -5.93 -6.91
CA ALA A 30 -51.95 -6.94 -7.21
C ALA A 30 -50.73 -6.38 -7.96
N VAL A 31 -50.58 -5.06 -8.03
CA VAL A 31 -49.31 -4.42 -8.42
C VAL A 31 -48.37 -4.58 -7.23
N PRO A 32 -47.24 -5.31 -7.34
CA PRO A 32 -46.23 -5.28 -6.29
C PRO A 32 -45.83 -3.81 -6.09
N GLY A 33 -45.79 -3.36 -4.83
CA GLY A 33 -45.36 -1.99 -4.54
C GLY A 33 -44.00 -1.74 -5.19
N PRO A 34 -43.68 -0.49 -5.58
CA PRO A 34 -42.34 -0.18 -6.07
C PRO A 34 -41.36 -0.75 -5.04
N ALA A 35 -40.44 -1.60 -5.50
CA ALA A 35 -39.46 -2.21 -4.61
C ALA A 35 -38.85 -1.07 -3.82
N ARG A 36 -39.01 -1.11 -2.49
CA ARG A 36 -38.23 -0.22 -1.63
C ARG A 36 -36.79 -0.57 -1.98
N ALA A 37 -36.00 0.43 -2.36
CA ALA A 37 -34.57 0.32 -2.15
C ALA A 37 -34.42 -0.09 -0.68
N GLU A 38 -33.80 -1.25 -0.48
CA GLU A 38 -33.63 -1.78 0.86
C GLU A 38 -32.70 -0.81 1.60
N SER A 39 -32.83 -0.72 2.92
CA SER A 39 -31.89 0.11 3.66
C SER A 39 -30.50 -0.49 3.49
N PRO A 40 -29.42 0.29 3.29
CA PRO A 40 -28.05 -0.25 3.24
C PRO A 40 -27.73 -1.14 4.45
N LEU A 41 -28.29 -0.80 5.62
CA LEU A 41 -28.20 -1.60 6.84
C LEU A 41 -28.92 -2.96 6.77
N ALA A 42 -30.03 -3.05 6.02
CA ALA A 42 -30.79 -4.29 5.79
C ALA A 42 -30.22 -5.14 4.64
N GLU A 43 -29.38 -4.55 3.80
CA GLU A 43 -28.53 -5.24 2.83
C GLU A 43 -27.32 -5.81 3.56
N ALA A 44 -26.57 -4.99 4.30
CA ALA A 44 -25.49 -5.43 5.19
C ALA A 44 -25.92 -6.56 6.15
N ALA A 45 -27.08 -6.44 6.81
CA ALA A 45 -27.59 -7.51 7.69
C ALA A 45 -27.87 -8.82 6.95
N ARG A 46 -28.28 -8.77 5.66
CA ARG A 46 -28.49 -9.97 4.85
C ARG A 46 -27.16 -10.60 4.46
N ASP A 47 -26.22 -9.81 3.99
CA ASP A 47 -24.95 -10.32 3.48
C ASP A 47 -24.15 -10.95 4.64
N LEU A 48 -24.09 -10.25 5.78
CA LEU A 48 -23.44 -10.72 7.01
C LEU A 48 -24.15 -11.91 7.67
N SER A 49 -25.46 -12.09 7.49
CA SER A 49 -26.19 -13.32 7.90
C SER A 49 -26.13 -14.45 6.87
N SER A 50 -25.69 -14.17 5.64
CA SER A 50 -25.45 -15.18 4.60
C SER A 50 -24.06 -15.82 4.70
N GLY A 51 -23.17 -15.24 5.50
CA GLY A 51 -21.81 -15.73 5.75
C GLY A 51 -20.69 -14.76 5.34
N GLU A 52 -21.01 -13.53 4.91
CA GLU A 52 -19.98 -12.51 4.73
C GLU A 52 -19.48 -11.96 6.08
N HIS A 53 -18.23 -11.52 6.11
CA HIS A 53 -17.61 -10.90 7.30
C HIS A 53 -17.55 -9.38 7.21
N VAL A 54 -17.47 -8.81 6.01
CA VAL A 54 -17.43 -7.35 5.78
C VAL A 54 -18.30 -6.99 4.59
N HIS A 55 -19.35 -6.21 4.84
CA HIS A 55 -20.17 -5.56 3.81
C HIS A 55 -19.69 -4.12 3.58
N VAL A 56 -19.65 -3.68 2.32
CA VAL A 56 -19.31 -2.31 1.92
C VAL A 56 -20.42 -1.78 1.02
N ALA A 57 -21.13 -0.76 1.50
CA ALA A 57 -22.23 -0.15 0.76
C ALA A 57 -21.74 0.84 -0.30
N GLU A 58 -22.53 1.02 -1.37
CA GLU A 58 -22.33 2.12 -2.33
C GLU A 58 -22.32 3.47 -1.59
N GLY A 59 -21.22 4.22 -1.69
CA GLY A 59 -21.03 5.51 -1.00
C GLY A 59 -20.45 5.41 0.43
N GLY A 60 -20.25 4.21 0.97
CA GLY A 60 -19.53 4.01 2.23
C GLY A 60 -18.02 4.29 2.11
N PRO A 61 -17.25 4.10 3.21
CA PRO A 61 -15.81 4.28 3.24
C PRO A 61 -15.05 3.68 2.04
N GLU A 62 -14.15 4.47 1.46
CA GLU A 62 -13.29 4.03 0.36
C GLU A 62 -12.17 3.13 0.91
N VAL A 63 -12.08 1.90 0.39
CA VAL A 63 -11.09 0.88 0.81
C VAL A 63 -10.63 0.13 -0.45
N SER A 64 -9.33 -0.18 -0.54
CA SER A 64 -8.79 -1.00 -1.62
C SER A 64 -9.40 -2.41 -1.66
N GLU A 65 -9.39 -3.05 -2.84
CA GLU A 65 -9.84 -4.44 -2.96
C GLU A 65 -8.95 -5.39 -2.16
N GLN A 66 -7.65 -5.08 -2.07
CA GLN A 66 -6.65 -5.85 -1.33
C GLN A 66 -6.88 -5.79 0.19
N THR A 67 -7.10 -4.60 0.77
CA THR A 67 -7.40 -4.47 2.22
C THR A 67 -8.76 -5.10 2.58
N LEU A 68 -9.74 -5.07 1.67
CA LEU A 68 -10.99 -5.84 1.85
C LEU A 68 -10.77 -7.36 1.73
N ALA A 69 -9.85 -7.81 0.87
CA ALA A 69 -9.47 -9.22 0.78
C ALA A 69 -8.75 -9.70 2.05
N LEU A 70 -7.79 -8.92 2.55
CA LEU A 70 -7.11 -9.14 3.85
C LEU A 70 -8.11 -9.29 4.98
N ALA A 71 -9.07 -8.37 5.07
CA ALA A 71 -10.10 -8.41 6.11
C ALA A 71 -11.01 -9.63 5.99
N ARG A 72 -11.47 -9.96 4.78
CA ARG A 72 -12.29 -11.16 4.56
C ARG A 72 -11.53 -12.44 4.92
N ALA A 73 -10.25 -12.53 4.57
CA ALA A 73 -9.41 -13.67 4.91
C ALA A 73 -9.22 -13.78 6.43
N ARG A 74 -8.68 -12.74 7.08
CA ARG A 74 -8.41 -12.74 8.53
C ARG A 74 -9.67 -12.97 9.38
N LEU A 75 -10.79 -12.33 9.03
CA LEU A 75 -12.04 -12.50 9.78
C LEU A 75 -12.69 -13.86 9.57
N SER A 76 -12.39 -14.57 8.47
CA SER A 76 -12.88 -15.94 8.24
C SER A 76 -12.14 -17.00 9.07
N GLU A 77 -10.92 -16.70 9.52
CA GLU A 77 -10.10 -17.57 10.38
C GLU A 77 -10.38 -17.34 11.88
N ALA A 78 -11.02 -16.21 12.23
CA ALA A 78 -11.36 -15.85 13.60
C ALA A 78 -12.27 -16.89 14.26
N ARG A 79 -11.93 -17.29 15.48
CA ARG A 79 -12.75 -18.17 16.33
C ARG A 79 -13.94 -17.41 16.91
N THR A 80 -13.74 -16.13 17.21
CA THR A 80 -14.78 -15.20 17.64
C THR A 80 -15.29 -14.45 16.41
N PRO A 81 -16.56 -14.66 15.99
CA PRO A 81 -17.06 -14.02 14.77
C PRO A 81 -17.05 -12.49 14.87
N ILE A 82 -16.34 -11.84 13.96
CA ILE A 82 -16.38 -10.38 13.77
C ILE A 82 -17.14 -10.10 12.46
N ARG A 83 -18.06 -9.13 12.51
CA ARG A 83 -18.89 -8.73 11.36
C ARG A 83 -18.90 -7.20 11.20
N GLY A 84 -18.42 -6.73 10.06
CA GLY A 84 -18.25 -5.32 9.73
C GLY A 84 -19.24 -4.80 8.68
N ALA A 85 -19.72 -3.57 8.84
CA ALA A 85 -20.41 -2.86 7.77
C ALA A 85 -19.84 -1.44 7.58
N LEU A 86 -19.38 -1.15 6.36
CA LEU A 86 -18.94 0.17 5.92
C LEU A 86 -20.11 0.84 5.17
N LEU A 87 -20.69 1.89 5.75
CA LEU A 87 -21.98 2.48 5.31
C LEU A 87 -21.87 3.99 5.03
N GLU A 88 -22.83 4.57 4.31
CA GLU A 88 -22.93 6.03 4.10
C GLU A 88 -24.04 6.65 4.97
N GLY A 89 -23.76 7.78 5.63
CA GLY A 89 -24.78 8.67 6.20
C GLY A 89 -25.68 8.06 7.27
N VAL A 90 -25.17 7.12 8.07
CA VAL A 90 -25.91 6.46 9.16
C VAL A 90 -25.22 6.66 10.50
N ASP A 91 -26.01 6.96 11.54
CA ASP A 91 -25.57 6.98 12.94
C ASP A 91 -25.00 5.60 13.33
N PRO A 92 -23.66 5.44 13.50
CA PRO A 92 -23.03 4.13 13.61
C PRO A 92 -23.39 3.45 14.94
N ALA A 93 -23.54 4.23 16.03
CA ALA A 93 -23.92 3.73 17.34
C ALA A 93 -25.33 3.11 17.34
N ARG A 94 -26.26 3.67 16.55
CA ARG A 94 -27.57 3.05 16.35
C ARG A 94 -27.54 1.92 15.33
N ALA A 95 -26.77 2.08 14.25
CA ALA A 95 -26.67 1.09 13.18
C ALA A 95 -26.10 -0.23 13.70
N VAL A 96 -25.05 -0.21 14.53
CA VAL A 96 -24.38 -1.43 15.00
C VAL A 96 -25.28 -2.31 15.89
N HIS A 97 -26.08 -1.71 16.77
CA HIS A 97 -27.08 -2.45 17.54
C HIS A 97 -28.19 -3.04 16.65
N THR A 98 -28.66 -2.26 15.67
CA THR A 98 -29.69 -2.73 14.73
C THR A 98 -29.15 -3.87 13.85
N LEU A 99 -27.89 -3.78 13.42
CA LEU A 99 -27.21 -4.82 12.65
C LEU A 99 -27.10 -6.12 13.45
N ALA A 100 -26.65 -6.03 14.70
CA ALA A 100 -26.53 -7.18 15.59
C ALA A 100 -27.90 -7.81 15.93
N GLU A 101 -28.96 -7.00 16.06
CA GLU A 101 -30.35 -7.49 16.26
C GLU A 101 -30.90 -8.22 15.01
N GLU A 102 -30.64 -7.72 13.80
CA GLU A 102 -31.14 -8.30 12.54
C GLU A 102 -30.34 -9.54 12.10
N VAL A 103 -29.01 -9.56 12.31
CA VAL A 103 -28.19 -10.78 12.08
C VAL A 103 -28.48 -11.83 13.15
N GLY A 104 -28.62 -11.44 14.42
CA GLY A 104 -29.10 -12.31 15.49
C GLY A 104 -28.12 -13.38 15.98
N GLU A 105 -26.86 -13.36 15.55
CA GLU A 105 -25.82 -14.32 15.93
C GLU A 105 -24.83 -13.74 16.96
N PRO A 106 -24.15 -14.57 17.78
CA PRO A 106 -23.06 -14.10 18.62
C PRO A 106 -21.88 -13.56 17.80
N GLY A 107 -21.15 -12.59 18.37
CA GLY A 107 -19.96 -12.01 17.76
C GLY A 107 -19.71 -10.55 18.16
N LEU A 108 -18.62 -9.99 17.64
CA LEU A 108 -18.36 -8.55 17.60
C LEU A 108 -18.97 -8.00 16.32
N TYR A 109 -19.74 -6.92 16.45
CA TYR A 109 -20.27 -6.17 15.32
C TYR A 109 -19.63 -4.80 15.29
N VAL A 110 -19.22 -4.35 14.10
CA VAL A 110 -18.60 -3.03 13.88
C VAL A 110 -19.33 -2.35 12.73
N VAL A 111 -19.69 -1.09 12.91
CA VAL A 111 -20.20 -0.23 11.84
C VAL A 111 -19.35 1.02 11.77
N ALA A 112 -18.82 1.28 10.58
CA ALA A 112 -18.20 2.56 10.26
C ALA A 112 -19.03 3.29 9.22
N THR A 113 -19.18 4.61 9.40
CA THR A 113 -19.77 5.50 8.41
C THR A 113 -18.75 6.54 7.99
N GLU A 114 -18.78 6.92 6.72
CA GLU A 114 -18.17 8.18 6.29
C GLU A 114 -19.22 9.30 6.20
N GLU A 115 -18.82 10.49 6.63
CA GLU A 115 -19.54 11.73 6.41
C GLU A 115 -18.64 12.72 5.67
N ARG A 116 -19.02 13.07 4.44
CA ARG A 116 -18.37 14.10 3.64
C ARG A 116 -18.90 15.47 4.04
N ALA A 117 -18.05 16.28 4.67
CA ALA A 117 -18.33 17.66 4.98
C ALA A 117 -18.52 18.48 3.69
N ALA A 118 -19.25 19.59 3.78
CA ALA A 118 -19.47 20.50 2.63
C ALA A 118 -18.17 21.15 2.09
N THR A 119 -17.09 21.07 2.86
CA THR A 119 -15.72 21.49 2.51
C THR A 119 -14.94 20.44 1.72
N GLY A 120 -15.46 19.22 1.58
CA GLY A 120 -14.80 18.07 0.94
C GLY A 120 -14.00 17.18 1.90
N GLY A 121 -13.85 17.59 3.17
CA GLY A 121 -13.21 16.75 4.18
C GLY A 121 -14.08 15.53 4.53
N VAL A 122 -13.43 14.38 4.71
CA VAL A 122 -14.07 13.11 5.10
C VAL A 122 -13.94 12.92 6.62
N THR A 123 -15.05 12.56 7.27
CA THR A 123 -15.09 12.14 8.67
C THR A 123 -15.50 10.68 8.74
N THR A 124 -14.63 9.81 9.23
CA THR A 124 -14.98 8.41 9.45
C THR A 124 -15.34 8.22 10.93
N SER A 125 -16.56 7.77 11.18
CA SER A 125 -17.12 7.55 12.52
C SER A 125 -17.42 6.07 12.71
N LEU A 126 -16.82 5.45 13.71
CA LEU A 126 -16.95 4.01 14.00
C LEU A 126 -17.72 3.78 15.31
N SER A 127 -18.48 2.68 15.35
CA SER A 127 -19.07 2.16 16.58
C SER A 127 -19.14 0.64 16.55
N TRP A 128 -19.03 0.01 17.71
CA TRP A 128 -18.97 -1.44 17.85
C TRP A 128 -19.92 -1.94 18.94
N THR A 129 -20.35 -3.20 18.86
CA THR A 129 -21.07 -3.86 19.95
C THR A 129 -20.79 -5.35 20.00
N ALA A 130 -20.62 -5.88 21.21
CA ALA A 130 -20.33 -7.29 21.46
C ALA A 130 -21.61 -8.02 21.91
N VAL A 131 -22.00 -9.08 21.19
CA VAL A 131 -23.21 -9.86 21.48
C VAL A 131 -22.84 -11.31 21.80
N GLY A 132 -23.18 -11.76 23.01
CA GLY A 132 -23.01 -13.16 23.41
C GLY A 132 -21.57 -13.65 23.56
N ILE A 133 -20.59 -12.74 23.50
CA ILE A 133 -19.16 -13.00 23.68
C ILE A 133 -18.63 -12.23 24.90
N ASP A 134 -17.55 -12.70 25.51
CA ASP A 134 -16.87 -12.05 26.64
C ASP A 134 -15.60 -11.38 26.12
N THR A 135 -15.51 -10.05 26.24
CA THR A 135 -14.52 -9.23 25.51
C THR A 135 -13.61 -8.39 26.41
N GLY A 136 -13.71 -8.54 27.73
CA GLY A 136 -13.03 -7.65 28.70
C GLY A 136 -13.57 -6.21 28.74
N GLY A 137 -14.23 -5.74 27.68
CA GLY A 137 -14.89 -4.44 27.56
C GLY A 137 -13.92 -3.28 27.36
N ALA A 138 -13.05 -3.05 28.33
CA ALA A 138 -12.08 -1.96 28.32
C ALA A 138 -11.05 -2.08 27.19
N ASP A 139 -10.57 -3.29 26.90
CA ASP A 139 -9.53 -3.51 25.88
C ASP A 139 -10.06 -3.22 24.46
N LEU A 140 -11.34 -3.51 24.17
CA LEU A 140 -11.98 -3.12 22.90
C LEU A 140 -12.31 -1.62 22.86
N GLU A 141 -12.64 -0.99 23.99
CA GLU A 141 -12.86 0.45 24.06
C GLU A 141 -11.55 1.21 23.80
N ASP A 142 -10.44 0.79 24.42
CA ASP A 142 -9.11 1.34 24.18
C ASP A 142 -8.70 1.17 22.71
N HIS A 143 -8.91 -0.04 22.15
CA HIS A 143 -8.64 -0.35 20.75
C HIS A 143 -9.39 0.56 19.77
N PHE A 144 -10.72 0.53 19.76
CA PHE A 144 -11.52 1.28 18.77
C PHE A 144 -11.53 2.80 18.99
N VAL A 145 -10.93 3.31 20.09
CA VAL A 145 -10.81 4.76 20.37
C VAL A 145 -9.39 5.28 20.08
N PHE A 146 -8.35 4.49 20.34
CA PHE A 146 -6.95 4.93 20.23
C PHE A 146 -6.12 4.21 19.16
N SER A 147 -6.66 3.16 18.52
CA SER A 147 -5.93 2.41 17.50
C SER A 147 -5.62 3.26 16.27
N ARG A 148 -4.42 3.07 15.75
CA ARG A 148 -3.92 3.65 14.51
C ARG A 148 -4.40 2.78 13.35
N GLY A 149 -5.04 3.38 12.35
CA GLY A 149 -5.52 2.65 11.18
C GLY A 149 -6.95 3.00 10.78
N GLY A 150 -7.31 2.58 9.57
CA GLY A 150 -8.67 2.69 9.04
C GLY A 150 -9.65 1.73 9.73
N PRO A 151 -10.97 1.89 9.52
CA PRO A 151 -11.99 1.02 10.12
C PRO A 151 -11.78 -0.48 9.88
N VAL A 152 -11.26 -0.82 8.70
CA VAL A 152 -11.00 -2.21 8.28
C VAL A 152 -9.83 -2.81 9.05
N GLU A 153 -8.78 -2.02 9.30
CA GLU A 153 -7.61 -2.45 10.06
C GLU A 153 -7.98 -2.64 11.51
N GLN A 154 -8.75 -1.72 12.10
CA GLN A 154 -9.29 -1.87 13.45
C GLN A 154 -10.16 -3.13 13.61
N MET A 155 -10.89 -3.54 12.56
CA MET A 155 -11.64 -4.80 12.54
C MET A 155 -10.74 -6.04 12.42
N VAL A 156 -9.70 -5.97 11.58
CA VAL A 156 -8.70 -7.04 11.37
C VAL A 156 -7.90 -7.30 12.65
N SER A 157 -7.40 -6.23 13.26
CA SER A 157 -6.57 -6.27 14.47
C SER A 157 -7.39 -6.65 15.72
N ALA A 158 -8.69 -6.37 15.76
CA ALA A 158 -9.57 -6.84 16.84
C ALA A 158 -9.67 -8.37 16.97
N VAL A 159 -9.27 -9.15 15.95
CA VAL A 159 -9.14 -10.63 16.06
C VAL A 159 -8.13 -11.01 17.14
N ASP A 160 -6.98 -10.34 17.19
CA ASP A 160 -5.90 -10.65 18.13
C ASP A 160 -6.28 -10.36 19.59
N LEU A 161 -7.13 -9.36 19.82
CA LEU A 161 -7.69 -9.04 21.13
C LEU A 161 -8.67 -10.12 21.63
N LEU A 162 -9.43 -10.73 20.71
CA LEU A 162 -10.49 -11.68 21.05
C LEU A 162 -10.01 -13.13 21.07
N ASP A 163 -9.16 -13.53 20.13
CA ASP A 163 -8.75 -14.92 19.90
C ASP A 163 -7.29 -15.21 20.24
N GLY A 164 -6.49 -14.15 20.41
CA GLY A 164 -5.08 -14.18 20.81
C GLY A 164 -4.15 -13.50 19.81
N ASP A 165 -3.18 -12.76 20.36
CA ASP A 165 -2.04 -12.10 19.67
C ASP A 165 -1.36 -13.03 18.64
N LEU A 166 -0.96 -12.47 17.49
CA LEU A 166 -0.16 -13.17 16.46
C LEU A 166 1.29 -13.44 16.88
N LEU A 167 1.81 -12.77 17.92
CA LEU A 167 3.19 -12.92 18.38
C LEU A 167 3.65 -14.39 18.62
N PRO A 168 2.84 -15.30 19.21
CA PRO A 168 3.22 -16.71 19.37
C PRO A 168 3.25 -17.50 18.06
N GLU A 169 2.50 -17.08 17.04
CA GLU A 169 2.51 -17.65 15.69
C GLU A 169 3.80 -17.26 14.98
N VAL A 170 4.12 -15.96 14.94
CA VAL A 170 5.38 -15.42 14.41
C VAL A 170 6.59 -16.04 15.11
N ALA A 171 6.57 -16.10 16.44
CA ALA A 171 7.63 -16.73 17.25
C ALA A 171 7.74 -18.26 17.05
N SER A 172 6.73 -18.91 16.46
CA SER A 172 6.81 -20.32 16.06
C SER A 172 7.39 -20.43 14.66
N ALA A 173 6.85 -19.67 13.70
CA ALA A 173 7.30 -19.66 12.31
C ALA A 173 8.79 -19.30 12.20
N ALA A 174 9.27 -18.30 12.95
CA ALA A 174 10.68 -17.91 12.98
C ALA A 174 11.66 -19.04 13.40
N ARG A 175 11.19 -20.10 14.05
CA ARG A 175 12.03 -21.27 14.39
C ARG A 175 12.09 -22.33 13.29
N GLU A 176 11.18 -22.28 12.33
CA GLU A 176 10.92 -23.31 11.32
C GLU A 176 11.18 -22.80 9.90
N GLU A 177 11.03 -21.50 9.65
CA GLU A 177 11.03 -20.86 8.33
C GLU A 177 11.85 -19.55 8.34
N THR A 178 12.55 -19.26 7.23
CA THR A 178 13.27 -17.99 7.00
C THR A 178 12.31 -16.85 6.69
N VAL A 179 11.25 -17.12 5.92
CA VAL A 179 10.23 -16.16 5.50
C VAL A 179 8.85 -16.70 5.85
N HIS A 180 8.16 -16.00 6.75
CA HIS A 180 6.77 -16.25 7.11
C HIS A 180 5.87 -15.17 6.49
N VAL A 181 4.87 -15.58 5.71
CA VAL A 181 3.79 -14.69 5.27
C VAL A 181 2.50 -15.22 5.90
N HIS A 182 1.78 -14.35 6.61
CA HIS A 182 0.53 -14.75 7.25
C HIS A 182 -0.52 -15.15 6.18
N PRO A 183 -1.28 -16.25 6.36
CA PRO A 183 -2.22 -16.74 5.35
C PRO A 183 -3.25 -15.70 4.87
N ALA A 184 -3.66 -14.77 5.72
CA ALA A 184 -4.56 -13.69 5.32
C ALA A 184 -3.90 -12.67 4.36
N VAL A 185 -2.58 -12.48 4.46
CA VAL A 185 -1.80 -11.64 3.54
C VAL A 185 -1.57 -12.37 2.22
N GLU A 186 -1.20 -13.67 2.22
CA GLU A 186 -1.16 -14.50 1.00
C GLU A 186 -2.52 -14.47 0.27
N ALA A 187 -3.64 -14.53 1.00
CA ALA A 187 -4.98 -14.47 0.42
C ALA A 187 -5.37 -13.08 -0.12
N ALA A 188 -4.78 -12.00 0.41
CA ALA A 188 -4.96 -10.63 -0.07
C ALA A 188 -4.10 -10.30 -1.29
N LEU A 189 -2.93 -10.93 -1.38
CA LEU A 189 -1.91 -10.71 -2.40
C LEU A 189 -1.66 -11.99 -3.23
N PRO A 190 -2.61 -12.39 -4.11
CA PRO A 190 -2.46 -13.61 -4.91
C PRO A 190 -1.31 -13.56 -5.92
N ASP A 191 -0.81 -12.36 -6.24
CA ASP A 191 0.34 -12.14 -7.10
C ASP A 191 1.69 -12.10 -6.33
N LEU A 192 1.67 -12.17 -4.99
CA LEU A 192 2.86 -12.31 -4.15
C LEU A 192 3.35 -13.76 -4.18
N ASP A 193 4.32 -14.05 -5.05
CA ASP A 193 4.93 -15.38 -5.13
C ASP A 193 5.79 -15.68 -3.89
N THR A 194 5.16 -16.25 -2.87
CA THR A 194 5.82 -16.57 -1.61
C THR A 194 6.82 -17.73 -1.75
N GLU A 195 6.69 -18.58 -2.78
CA GLU A 195 7.72 -19.59 -3.08
C GLU A 195 8.96 -18.94 -3.68
N ALA A 196 8.79 -17.98 -4.60
CA ALA A 196 9.90 -17.18 -5.11
C ALA A 196 10.57 -16.37 -3.98
N LEU A 197 9.81 -15.80 -3.04
CA LEU A 197 10.37 -15.15 -1.85
C LEU A 197 11.15 -16.15 -0.97
N ARG A 198 10.65 -17.37 -0.75
CA ARG A 198 11.36 -18.41 0.02
C ARG A 198 12.66 -18.82 -0.68
N GLU A 199 12.65 -19.06 -1.99
CA GLU A 199 13.85 -19.35 -2.80
C GLU A 199 14.86 -18.19 -2.74
N ARG A 200 14.37 -16.95 -2.81
CA ARG A 200 15.16 -15.72 -2.79
C ARG A 200 15.88 -15.48 -1.46
N PHE A 201 15.35 -16.01 -0.36
CA PHE A 201 15.96 -16.01 0.98
C PHE A 201 16.64 -17.36 1.34
N ASP A 202 16.68 -18.35 0.44
CA ASP A 202 17.37 -19.62 0.70
C ASP A 202 18.84 -19.39 1.01
N GLY A 203 19.40 -20.18 1.93
CA GLY A 203 20.76 -20.03 2.45
C GLY A 203 21.03 -18.81 3.35
N LEU A 204 20.05 -17.94 3.65
CA LEU A 204 20.18 -16.87 4.65
C LEU A 204 19.78 -17.40 6.05
N ASP A 205 20.57 -18.36 6.57
CA ASP A 205 20.28 -19.07 7.83
C ASP A 205 20.11 -18.13 9.05
N ASP A 206 20.81 -16.99 9.05
CA ASP A 206 20.81 -15.96 10.10
C ASP A 206 19.82 -14.79 9.84
N THR A 207 18.84 -14.96 8.94
CA THR A 207 17.82 -13.94 8.63
C THR A 207 16.40 -14.43 8.93
N ARG A 208 15.50 -13.59 9.49
CA ARG A 208 14.05 -13.90 9.60
C ARG A 208 13.16 -12.77 9.09
N VAL A 209 12.17 -13.12 8.28
CA VAL A 209 11.16 -12.17 7.78
C VAL A 209 9.77 -12.62 8.19
N ALA A 210 8.95 -11.70 8.68
CA ALA A 210 7.51 -11.92 8.85
C ALA A 210 6.69 -10.80 8.19
N VAL A 211 5.74 -11.19 7.34
CA VAL A 211 4.73 -10.31 6.74
C VAL A 211 3.38 -10.63 7.36
N VAL A 212 2.78 -9.66 8.08
CA VAL A 212 1.62 -9.88 8.95
C VAL A 212 0.53 -8.81 8.78
N PRO A 213 -0.75 -9.14 9.06
CA PRO A 213 -1.80 -8.13 9.22
C PRO A 213 -1.53 -7.22 10.44
N PRO A 214 -2.21 -6.06 10.56
CA PRO A 214 -2.04 -5.16 11.70
C PRO A 214 -2.41 -5.87 13.03
N PRO A 215 -1.54 -5.85 14.05
CA PRO A 215 -1.75 -6.56 15.31
C PRO A 215 -2.76 -5.83 16.20
N GLY A 216 -3.51 -6.58 17.01
CA GLY A 216 -4.57 -6.05 17.89
C GLY A 216 -4.13 -5.18 19.06
N ARG A 217 -2.85 -4.87 19.19
CA ARG A 217 -2.30 -4.12 20.31
C ARG A 217 -1.50 -2.94 19.83
N ASP A 218 -2.16 -1.79 19.74
CA ASP A 218 -1.55 -0.44 19.68
C ASP A 218 -0.83 -0.06 21.00
N THR A 219 -0.15 -1.02 21.64
CA THR A 219 0.76 -0.74 22.75
C THR A 219 2.10 -0.32 22.14
N PRO A 220 2.67 0.84 22.51
CA PRO A 220 3.99 1.23 22.03
C PRO A 220 5.03 0.13 22.29
N GLY A 221 5.73 -0.31 21.25
CA GLY A 221 6.72 -1.39 21.33
C GLY A 221 6.18 -2.78 20.98
N TYR A 222 5.06 -2.91 20.25
CA TYR A 222 4.73 -4.19 19.63
C TYR A 222 5.78 -4.57 18.58
N GLU A 223 6.34 -3.58 17.89
CA GLU A 223 7.41 -3.72 16.91
C GLU A 223 8.65 -4.35 17.55
N GLU A 224 9.02 -3.88 18.75
CA GLU A 224 10.12 -4.43 19.58
C GLU A 224 9.83 -5.88 20.00
N ALA A 225 8.59 -6.19 20.42
CA ALA A 225 8.23 -7.56 20.81
C ALA A 225 8.24 -8.56 19.64
N TYR A 226 7.81 -8.13 18.45
CA TYR A 226 7.84 -8.96 17.23
C TYR A 226 9.28 -9.10 16.69
N ALA A 227 10.08 -8.03 16.73
CA ALA A 227 11.51 -8.07 16.43
C ALA A 227 12.25 -9.06 17.35
N ASP A 228 12.04 -8.97 18.67
CA ASP A 228 12.59 -9.92 19.65
C ASP A 228 12.19 -11.37 19.32
N ALA A 229 10.95 -11.62 18.89
CA ALA A 229 10.49 -12.95 18.50
C ALA A 229 11.13 -13.48 17.22
N LEU A 230 11.41 -12.61 16.24
CA LEU A 230 12.11 -12.94 14.99
C LEU A 230 13.61 -13.16 15.21
N LEU A 231 14.24 -12.41 16.13
CA LEU A 231 15.66 -12.52 16.47
C LEU A 231 15.95 -13.66 17.48
N ALA A 232 15.01 -14.03 18.35
CA ALA A 232 15.19 -15.08 19.36
C ALA A 232 15.72 -16.46 18.87
N PRO A 233 15.43 -16.95 17.66
CA PRO A 233 16.03 -18.19 17.13
C PRO A 233 17.43 -18.02 16.51
N LEU A 234 17.93 -16.78 16.37
CA LEU A 234 19.16 -16.44 15.65
C LEU A 234 20.38 -16.31 16.58
N GLY A 235 21.57 -16.26 15.96
CA GLY A 235 22.84 -15.97 16.64
C GLY A 235 23.07 -14.48 16.92
N ASP A 236 24.28 -14.14 17.40
CA ASP A 236 24.67 -12.76 17.70
C ASP A 236 24.77 -11.87 16.44
N ASP A 237 24.92 -12.49 15.26
CA ASP A 237 24.93 -11.85 13.92
C ASP A 237 23.51 -11.75 13.28
N GLY A 238 22.48 -12.27 13.94
CA GLY A 238 21.14 -12.45 13.38
C GLY A 238 20.45 -11.14 12.95
N THR A 239 19.73 -11.17 11.83
CA THR A 239 18.96 -10.02 11.31
C THR A 239 17.50 -10.39 11.06
N ALA A 240 16.58 -9.44 11.23
CA ALA A 240 15.15 -9.65 11.05
C ALA A 240 14.46 -8.48 10.34
N LEU A 241 13.33 -8.75 9.68
CA LEU A 241 12.42 -7.75 9.14
C LEU A 241 10.96 -8.11 9.46
N LEU A 242 10.26 -7.20 10.12
CA LEU A 242 8.82 -7.23 10.27
C LEU A 242 8.19 -6.30 9.21
N ALA A 243 7.24 -6.81 8.44
CA ALA A 243 6.39 -6.05 7.54
C ALA A 243 4.94 -6.13 8.01
N VAL A 244 4.36 -5.00 8.41
CA VAL A 244 2.98 -4.92 8.94
C VAL A 244 2.11 -4.17 7.96
N TRP A 245 0.98 -4.73 7.56
CA TRP A 245 0.04 -4.05 6.67
C TRP A 245 -0.61 -2.84 7.36
N THR A 246 -0.43 -1.63 6.81
CA THR A 246 -0.98 -0.37 7.34
C THR A 246 -1.33 0.63 6.21
N HIS A 247 -2.54 1.16 6.25
CA HIS A 247 -3.11 2.16 5.34
C HIS A 247 -2.98 1.83 3.84
N ASP A 248 -3.32 0.59 3.45
CA ASP A 248 -3.10 0.00 2.12
C ASP A 248 -1.63 -0.25 1.73
N ASP A 249 -0.65 0.13 2.57
CA ASP A 249 0.79 -0.08 2.38
C ASP A 249 1.36 -1.05 3.47
N PHE A 250 2.69 -1.15 3.58
CA PHE A 250 3.38 -1.88 4.66
C PHE A 250 4.34 -1.00 5.45
N ASP A 251 4.23 -0.99 6.78
CA ASP A 251 5.28 -0.49 7.66
C ASP A 251 6.39 -1.55 7.83
N LEU A 252 7.61 -1.18 7.45
CA LEU A 252 8.80 -2.04 7.48
C LEU A 252 9.69 -1.72 8.67
N THR A 253 9.85 -2.67 9.58
CA THR A 253 10.72 -2.56 10.77
C THR A 253 11.84 -3.60 10.71
N PRO A 254 13.06 -3.23 10.28
CA PRO A 254 14.23 -4.08 10.43
C PRO A 254 14.70 -4.11 11.89
N ALA A 255 15.33 -5.21 12.29
CA ALA A 255 15.95 -5.39 13.60
C ALA A 255 17.17 -6.30 13.49
N SER A 256 18.12 -6.17 14.40
CA SER A 256 19.39 -6.91 14.35
C SER A 256 19.89 -7.26 15.74
N ALA A 257 20.55 -8.40 15.85
CA ALA A 257 21.34 -8.80 17.00
C ALA A 257 22.65 -7.98 17.08
N PRO A 258 23.40 -8.03 18.20
CA PRO A 258 24.47 -7.06 18.49
C PRO A 258 25.68 -7.04 17.55
N GLU A 259 25.93 -8.11 16.78
CA GLU A 259 27.03 -8.21 15.82
C GLU A 259 26.56 -8.08 14.35
N GLY A 260 25.23 -8.04 14.11
CA GLY A 260 24.61 -7.82 12.79
C GLY A 260 24.63 -6.35 12.31
N PRO A 261 24.15 -6.08 11.07
CA PRO A 261 24.09 -4.73 10.50
C PRO A 261 23.18 -3.80 11.33
N ALA A 262 23.48 -2.50 11.42
CA ALA A 262 22.67 -1.61 12.23
C ALA A 262 21.24 -1.48 11.66
N PRO A 263 20.17 -1.61 12.47
CA PRO A 263 18.78 -1.50 11.99
C PRO A 263 18.48 -0.16 11.30
N GLU A 264 19.16 0.91 11.71
CA GLU A 264 19.05 2.24 11.12
C GLU A 264 19.62 2.34 9.69
N ASP A 265 20.68 1.58 9.37
CA ASP A 265 21.26 1.50 8.03
C ASP A 265 20.35 0.66 7.10
N LEU A 266 19.82 -0.45 7.62
CA LEU A 266 18.83 -1.28 6.94
C LEU A 266 17.54 -0.49 6.66
N ALA A 267 17.04 0.28 7.62
CA ALA A 267 15.84 1.10 7.47
C ALA A 267 16.03 2.24 6.46
N TRP A 268 17.26 2.73 6.25
CA TRP A 268 17.54 3.76 5.26
C TRP A 268 17.47 3.24 3.81
N LEU A 269 17.79 1.96 3.58
CA LEU A 269 17.66 1.32 2.27
C LEU A 269 16.20 1.01 1.89
N LEU A 270 15.33 0.79 2.88
CA LEU A 270 13.97 0.33 2.65
C LEU A 270 13.03 1.49 2.24
N PRO A 271 12.09 1.26 1.30
CA PRO A 271 11.08 2.25 0.96
C PRO A 271 10.17 2.51 2.17
N LEU A 272 9.74 3.77 2.33
CA LEU A 272 8.72 4.14 3.31
C LEU A 272 7.33 3.79 2.78
N GLY A 273 6.63 2.88 3.43
CA GLY A 273 5.27 2.47 3.04
C GLY A 273 5.18 1.92 1.61
N PRO A 274 5.89 0.83 1.25
CA PRO A 274 5.61 0.15 -0.01
C PRO A 274 4.18 -0.41 -0.02
N GLY A 275 3.44 -0.10 -1.08
CA GLY A 275 2.16 -0.74 -1.37
C GLY A 275 2.30 -2.22 -1.74
N PRO A 276 1.18 -2.90 -2.08
CA PRO A 276 1.12 -4.32 -2.44
C PRO A 276 2.20 -4.75 -3.46
N ASP A 277 2.29 -4.01 -4.57
CA ASP A 277 3.22 -4.28 -5.66
C ASP A 277 4.69 -3.93 -5.29
N GLY A 278 4.88 -3.09 -4.26
CA GLY A 278 6.18 -2.64 -3.77
C GLY A 278 6.79 -3.55 -2.68
N LEU A 279 6.00 -4.43 -2.06
CA LEU A 279 6.47 -5.30 -0.98
C LEU A 279 7.59 -6.24 -1.47
N ALA A 280 7.39 -6.97 -2.56
CA ALA A 280 8.40 -7.93 -3.05
C ALA A 280 9.73 -7.25 -3.41
N PRO A 281 9.77 -6.11 -4.15
CA PRO A 281 10.98 -5.31 -4.31
C PRO A 281 11.65 -4.90 -2.99
N ALA A 282 10.88 -4.46 -1.97
CA ALA A 282 11.42 -4.09 -0.68
C ALA A 282 12.05 -5.30 0.08
N LEU A 283 11.41 -6.46 0.00
CA LEU A 283 11.96 -7.72 0.56
C LEU A 283 13.22 -8.17 -0.20
N HIS A 284 13.30 -7.93 -1.51
CA HIS A 284 14.51 -8.20 -2.31
C HIS A 284 15.67 -7.27 -1.93
N LEU A 285 15.41 -5.98 -1.70
CA LEU A 285 16.40 -5.03 -1.17
C LEU A 285 16.94 -5.50 0.19
N PHE A 286 16.05 -5.88 1.11
CA PHE A 286 16.44 -6.41 2.42
C PHE A 286 17.32 -7.67 2.28
N ALA A 287 16.86 -8.67 1.53
CA ALA A 287 17.61 -9.92 1.30
C ALA A 287 18.99 -9.72 0.64
N GLY A 288 19.18 -8.60 -0.06
CA GLY A 288 20.47 -8.21 -0.65
C GLY A 288 21.38 -7.43 0.29
N ALA A 289 20.84 -6.82 1.35
CA ALA A 289 21.60 -6.09 2.36
C ALA A 289 22.10 -6.99 3.51
N VAL A 290 21.40 -8.08 3.81
CA VAL A 290 21.70 -8.98 4.95
C VAL A 290 22.54 -10.21 4.60
N ASP A 291 22.97 -10.33 3.34
CA ASP A 291 23.75 -11.48 2.85
C ASP A 291 25.22 -11.47 3.34
N GLY A 292 25.77 -10.27 3.54
CA GLY A 292 27.04 -10.04 4.24
C GLY A 292 28.32 -10.55 3.56
N ASN A 293 28.22 -11.08 2.33
CA ASN A 293 29.34 -11.63 1.57
C ASN A 293 29.33 -11.24 0.08
N VAL A 294 28.41 -10.38 -0.38
CA VAL A 294 28.19 -10.08 -1.80
C VAL A 294 29.49 -9.59 -2.47
N VAL A 295 30.24 -8.71 -1.82
CA VAL A 295 31.50 -8.18 -2.34
C VAL A 295 32.58 -9.27 -2.40
N ALA A 296 32.62 -10.18 -1.43
CA ALA A 296 33.60 -11.26 -1.35
C ALA A 296 33.34 -12.36 -2.40
N ASP A 297 32.08 -12.70 -2.63
CA ASP A 297 31.65 -13.69 -3.62
C ASP A 297 31.78 -13.14 -5.04
N THR A 298 31.40 -11.88 -5.28
CA THR A 298 31.62 -11.17 -6.56
C THR A 298 33.09 -11.19 -6.95
N ARG A 299 33.97 -10.87 -5.99
CA ARG A 299 35.43 -10.92 -6.12
C ARG A 299 35.98 -12.31 -6.50
N ALA A 300 35.36 -13.37 -5.99
CA ALA A 300 35.79 -14.75 -6.21
C ALA A 300 35.23 -15.37 -7.49
N ALA A 301 34.06 -14.92 -7.96
CA ALA A 301 33.43 -15.34 -9.21
C ALA A 301 34.02 -14.60 -10.42
N LEU A 302 34.22 -13.28 -10.29
CA LEU A 302 35.27 -12.60 -11.03
C LEU A 302 36.64 -13.16 -10.63
N THR A 303 37.71 -12.78 -11.32
CA THR A 303 38.92 -13.61 -11.50
C THR A 303 38.71 -14.69 -12.55
N GLU A 304 37.79 -15.66 -12.35
CA GLU A 304 37.51 -16.72 -13.33
C GLU A 304 36.57 -16.23 -14.45
N ASP A 305 35.43 -15.63 -14.11
CA ASP A 305 34.43 -15.12 -15.05
C ASP A 305 34.61 -13.61 -15.35
N HIS A 306 33.97 -13.13 -16.43
CA HIS A 306 33.88 -11.72 -16.81
C HIS A 306 32.50 -11.12 -16.49
N LEU A 307 31.44 -11.93 -16.38
CA LEU A 307 30.13 -11.51 -15.87
C LEU A 307 29.72 -12.32 -14.64
N PHE A 308 29.61 -11.64 -13.51
CA PHE A 308 28.96 -12.18 -12.32
C PHE A 308 27.57 -11.55 -12.16
N VAL A 309 26.52 -12.38 -12.12
CA VAL A 309 25.18 -11.97 -11.72
C VAL A 309 24.91 -12.60 -10.37
N HIS A 310 24.78 -11.77 -9.35
CA HIS A 310 24.54 -12.24 -8.00
C HIS A 310 23.11 -12.83 -7.90
N PRO A 311 22.90 -14.03 -7.32
CA PRO A 311 21.57 -14.64 -7.23
C PRO A 311 20.53 -13.75 -6.56
N ARG A 312 21.00 -12.90 -5.62
CA ARG A 312 20.17 -11.95 -4.88
C ARG A 312 19.99 -10.59 -5.58
N ALA A 313 20.46 -10.38 -6.80
CA ALA A 313 20.24 -9.13 -7.52
C ALA A 313 18.78 -8.96 -7.99
N GLY A 314 18.08 -10.05 -8.32
CA GLY A 314 16.78 -9.97 -9.00
C GLY A 314 16.88 -9.54 -10.46
N ALA A 315 18.02 -9.84 -11.11
CA ALA A 315 18.32 -9.44 -12.49
C ALA A 315 17.48 -10.20 -13.52
N ASP A 316 17.13 -9.53 -14.62
CA ASP A 316 16.40 -10.08 -15.77
C ASP A 316 17.32 -10.85 -16.75
N ILE A 317 18.33 -11.55 -16.23
CA ILE A 317 19.35 -12.28 -17.00
C ILE A 317 19.22 -13.78 -16.73
N THR A 318 18.82 -14.56 -17.74
CA THR A 318 18.82 -16.02 -17.63
C THR A 318 20.23 -16.60 -17.65
N GLU A 319 20.42 -17.82 -17.12
CA GLU A 319 21.72 -18.52 -17.15
C GLU A 319 22.28 -18.68 -18.58
N SER A 320 21.41 -18.83 -19.59
CA SER A 320 21.82 -18.83 -21.01
C SER A 320 22.35 -17.48 -21.48
N GLU A 321 21.65 -16.39 -21.15
CA GLU A 321 22.08 -15.03 -21.51
C GLU A 321 23.35 -14.64 -20.73
N ARG A 322 23.50 -15.06 -19.47
CA ARG A 322 24.71 -14.87 -18.67
C ARG A 322 25.94 -15.46 -19.37
N VAL A 323 25.84 -16.69 -19.88
CA VAL A 323 26.94 -17.36 -20.62
C VAL A 323 27.25 -16.67 -21.96
N GLU A 324 26.25 -16.13 -22.66
CA GLU A 324 26.47 -15.41 -23.92
C GLU A 324 27.12 -14.03 -23.69
N LEU A 325 26.67 -13.29 -22.67
CA LEU A 325 27.23 -11.99 -22.27
C LEU A 325 28.64 -12.12 -21.68
N ASP A 326 28.90 -13.13 -20.84
CA ASP A 326 30.24 -13.44 -20.32
C ASP A 326 31.23 -13.73 -21.46
N ALA A 327 30.84 -14.59 -22.41
CA ALA A 327 31.67 -14.93 -23.54
C ALA A 327 31.94 -13.74 -24.47
N ALA A 328 31.00 -12.79 -24.58
CA ALA A 328 31.19 -11.53 -25.30
C ALA A 328 32.19 -10.61 -24.59
N LEU A 329 32.03 -10.38 -23.28
CA LEU A 329 32.97 -9.60 -22.46
C LEU A 329 34.40 -10.18 -22.50
N ALA A 330 34.52 -11.50 -22.43
CA ALA A 330 35.79 -12.24 -22.48
C ALA A 330 36.46 -12.23 -23.87
N ALA A 331 35.71 -12.00 -24.95
CA ALA A 331 36.23 -12.02 -26.33
C ALA A 331 36.89 -10.70 -26.76
N ARG A 332 36.84 -9.66 -25.92
CA ARG A 332 37.33 -8.31 -26.21
C ARG A 332 38.86 -8.24 -26.20
N ASP A 333 39.41 -7.35 -27.04
CA ASP A 333 40.87 -7.06 -27.08
C ASP A 333 41.37 -6.47 -25.74
N GLU A 334 40.50 -5.72 -25.05
CA GLU A 334 40.67 -5.28 -23.66
C GLU A 334 39.45 -5.77 -22.84
N PRO A 335 39.63 -6.83 -22.01
CA PRO A 335 38.55 -7.39 -21.21
C PRO A 335 38.00 -6.39 -20.19
N VAL A 336 36.68 -6.41 -20.02
CA VAL A 336 35.96 -5.67 -18.97
C VAL A 336 35.23 -6.69 -18.12
N ARG A 337 35.25 -6.50 -16.81
CA ARG A 337 34.48 -7.32 -15.86
C ARG A 337 33.23 -6.59 -15.42
N VAL A 338 32.13 -7.32 -15.32
CA VAL A 338 30.81 -6.78 -14.97
C VAL A 338 30.24 -7.57 -13.80
N ALA A 339 29.75 -6.86 -12.80
CA ALA A 339 29.01 -7.42 -11.68
C ALA A 339 27.59 -6.85 -11.65
N VAL A 340 26.57 -7.70 -11.49
CA VAL A 340 25.17 -7.29 -11.29
C VAL A 340 24.76 -7.73 -9.89
N LEU A 341 24.59 -6.78 -8.98
CA LEU A 341 24.48 -6.98 -7.53
C LEU A 341 23.15 -6.43 -6.98
N PRO A 342 22.66 -6.88 -5.82
CA PRO A 342 21.62 -6.15 -5.09
C PRO A 342 22.13 -4.77 -4.62
N SER A 343 21.23 -3.77 -4.57
CA SER A 343 21.56 -2.44 -4.05
C SER A 343 22.05 -2.43 -2.59
N GLY A 344 21.59 -3.39 -1.78
CA GLY A 344 22.08 -3.57 -0.40
C GLY A 344 23.58 -3.86 -0.26
N ALA A 345 24.23 -4.37 -1.31
CA ALA A 345 25.68 -4.64 -1.33
C ALA A 345 26.54 -3.39 -1.08
N ARG A 346 25.98 -2.18 -1.28
CA ARG A 346 26.66 -0.91 -0.96
C ARG A 346 27.07 -0.84 0.51
N LEU A 347 26.26 -1.35 1.44
CA LEU A 347 26.57 -1.32 2.87
C LEU A 347 27.80 -2.16 3.25
N GLU A 348 28.16 -3.19 2.46
CA GLU A 348 29.41 -3.95 2.67
C GLU A 348 30.66 -3.15 2.27
N ALA A 349 30.53 -2.23 1.32
CA ALA A 349 31.62 -1.42 0.79
C ALA A 349 31.78 -0.08 1.52
N ASP A 350 30.66 0.56 1.86
CA ASP A 350 30.58 1.83 2.58
C ASP A 350 29.33 1.88 3.48
N PRO A 351 29.49 1.97 4.82
CA PRO A 351 28.37 2.16 5.74
C PRO A 351 27.57 3.46 5.51
N ASP A 352 28.17 4.51 4.93
CA ASP A 352 27.43 5.73 4.55
C ASP A 352 26.58 5.53 3.26
N GLY A 353 26.67 4.37 2.60
CA GLY A 353 25.82 3.95 1.48
C GLY A 353 26.27 4.36 0.07
N GLY A 354 27.51 4.82 -0.10
CA GLY A 354 28.08 5.27 -1.37
C GLY A 354 28.19 4.17 -2.44
N ALA A 355 28.10 4.55 -3.72
CA ALA A 355 28.21 3.63 -4.85
C ALA A 355 29.65 3.45 -5.33
N GLU A 356 30.40 4.55 -5.57
CA GLU A 356 31.84 4.52 -5.93
C GLU A 356 32.68 3.49 -5.14
N PRO A 357 32.61 3.40 -3.78
CA PRO A 357 33.40 2.45 -3.00
C PRO A 357 33.15 0.97 -3.34
N LEU A 358 31.97 0.63 -3.88
CA LEU A 358 31.60 -0.73 -4.25
C LEU A 358 32.40 -1.23 -5.46
N ALA A 359 32.59 -0.40 -6.48
CA ALA A 359 33.40 -0.76 -7.64
C ALA A 359 34.90 -0.85 -7.27
N ASP A 360 35.40 0.05 -6.42
CA ASP A 360 36.75 0.00 -5.85
C ASP A 360 36.95 -1.28 -5.02
N ALA A 361 35.94 -1.68 -4.24
CA ALA A 361 35.96 -2.92 -3.48
C ALA A 361 36.02 -4.13 -4.41
N VAL A 362 35.12 -4.26 -5.39
CA VAL A 362 35.10 -5.40 -6.32
C VAL A 362 36.42 -5.49 -7.12
N ALA A 363 36.94 -4.36 -7.61
CA ALA A 363 38.13 -4.31 -8.48
C ALA A 363 39.45 -4.68 -7.78
N SER A 364 39.49 -4.84 -6.46
CA SER A 364 40.74 -5.04 -5.70
C SER A 364 41.53 -6.35 -6.00
N ILE A 365 41.12 -7.14 -6.98
CA ILE A 365 41.70 -8.45 -7.35
C ILE A 365 42.32 -8.46 -8.75
N SER A 366 41.89 -7.59 -9.67
CA SER A 366 42.40 -7.52 -11.05
C SER A 366 42.76 -6.09 -11.44
N ASP A 367 43.79 -5.94 -12.27
CA ASP A 367 44.06 -4.66 -12.95
C ASP A 367 43.07 -4.41 -14.12
N ASP A 368 42.20 -5.38 -14.42
CA ASP A 368 41.13 -5.29 -15.44
C ASP A 368 40.05 -4.28 -15.02
N PRO A 369 39.49 -3.46 -15.93
CA PRO A 369 38.38 -2.55 -15.61
C PRO A 369 37.12 -3.28 -15.17
N VAL A 370 36.41 -2.70 -14.20
CA VAL A 370 35.20 -3.24 -13.57
C VAL A 370 34.03 -2.27 -13.72
N VAL A 371 32.86 -2.79 -14.04
CA VAL A 371 31.55 -2.12 -13.94
C VAL A 371 30.70 -2.87 -12.94
N VAL A 372 30.05 -2.18 -12.00
CA VAL A 372 29.10 -2.79 -11.07
C VAL A 372 27.73 -2.15 -11.26
N TYR A 373 26.73 -2.93 -11.69
CA TYR A 373 25.33 -2.52 -11.70
C TYR A 373 24.65 -2.97 -10.40
N THR A 374 23.99 -2.07 -9.70
CA THR A 374 23.23 -2.42 -8.48
C THR A 374 21.73 -2.27 -8.70
N LEU A 375 20.96 -3.30 -8.33
CA LEU A 375 19.53 -3.36 -8.64
C LEU A 375 18.63 -3.01 -7.45
N ASP A 376 17.56 -2.28 -7.74
CA ASP A 376 16.58 -1.71 -6.79
C ASP A 376 15.58 -2.73 -6.18
N GLY A 377 15.81 -4.03 -6.37
CA GLY A 377 14.92 -5.11 -5.95
C GLY A 377 13.76 -5.39 -6.90
N SER A 378 13.38 -4.44 -7.78
CA SER A 378 12.43 -4.67 -8.88
C SER A 378 13.11 -5.19 -10.15
N GLY A 379 14.44 -5.14 -10.20
CA GLY A 379 15.28 -5.49 -11.35
C GLY A 379 15.82 -4.28 -12.11
N GLY A 380 15.38 -3.06 -11.74
CA GLY A 380 15.87 -1.81 -12.29
C GLY A 380 17.25 -1.43 -11.77
N VAL A 381 18.05 -0.74 -12.60
CA VAL A 381 19.42 -0.31 -12.27
C VAL A 381 19.40 1.02 -11.54
N GLU A 382 19.74 1.00 -10.24
CA GLU A 382 19.81 2.17 -9.36
C GLU A 382 21.15 2.90 -9.45
N HIS A 383 22.25 2.13 -9.45
CA HIS A 383 23.63 2.65 -9.55
C HIS A 383 24.47 1.78 -10.49
N TYR A 384 25.52 2.39 -11.05
CA TYR A 384 26.40 1.76 -12.04
C TYR A 384 27.90 2.13 -11.85
N PRO A 385 28.47 2.16 -10.62
CA PRO A 385 29.84 2.63 -10.40
C PRO A 385 30.88 1.86 -11.22
N VAL A 386 31.83 2.61 -11.78
CA VAL A 386 32.84 2.16 -12.74
C VAL A 386 34.24 2.31 -12.18
N ARG A 387 35.13 1.35 -12.46
CA ARG A 387 36.52 1.39 -12.04
C ARG A 387 37.48 0.98 -13.17
N GLY A 388 38.36 1.91 -13.56
CA GLY A 388 39.39 1.67 -14.58
C GLY A 388 38.99 2.19 -15.98
N ASP A 389 39.89 2.03 -16.94
CA ASP A 389 39.79 2.61 -18.29
C ASP A 389 39.96 1.53 -19.36
N VAL A 390 39.21 1.63 -20.47
CA VAL A 390 39.45 0.87 -21.72
C VAL A 390 39.90 1.78 -22.86
N SER A 391 40.93 1.38 -23.59
CA SER A 391 41.60 2.11 -24.67
C SER A 391 41.23 1.60 -26.08
N GLY A 392 39.98 1.18 -26.28
CA GLY A 392 39.53 0.51 -27.52
C GLY A 392 38.32 1.12 -28.26
N GLY A 393 37.53 2.00 -27.63
CA GLY A 393 36.23 2.43 -28.14
C GLY A 393 36.17 3.84 -28.76
N GLY A 394 34.95 4.26 -29.15
CA GLY A 394 34.63 5.67 -29.42
C GLY A 394 34.42 6.51 -28.16
N TYR A 395 34.28 5.83 -27.01
CA TYR A 395 34.00 6.34 -25.68
C TYR A 395 34.95 5.68 -24.66
N ASP A 396 35.13 6.32 -23.50
CA ASP A 396 35.70 5.68 -22.31
C ASP A 396 34.66 4.78 -21.62
N LEU A 397 35.07 4.03 -20.58
CA LEU A 397 34.23 3.00 -19.97
C LEU A 397 32.97 3.59 -19.32
N ASP A 398 33.15 4.67 -18.54
CA ASP A 398 32.05 5.38 -17.88
C ASP A 398 31.04 5.93 -18.88
N THR A 399 31.52 6.57 -19.97
CA THR A 399 30.64 7.07 -21.03
C THR A 399 29.92 5.93 -21.78
N ALA A 400 30.57 4.77 -21.97
CA ALA A 400 29.94 3.61 -22.59
C ALA A 400 28.87 2.96 -21.69
N VAL A 401 29.12 2.87 -20.38
CA VAL A 401 28.12 2.46 -19.38
C VAL A 401 26.93 3.41 -19.39
N PHE A 402 27.18 4.73 -19.39
CA PHE A 402 26.12 5.74 -19.39
C PHE A 402 25.24 5.71 -20.64
N PHE A 403 25.81 5.56 -21.84
CA PHE A 403 25.00 5.49 -23.08
C PHE A 403 24.36 4.12 -23.31
N GLY A 404 24.94 3.04 -22.78
CA GLY A 404 24.39 1.69 -22.82
C GLY A 404 23.33 1.40 -21.75
N LEU A 405 23.14 2.29 -20.78
CA LEU A 405 22.30 2.09 -19.59
C LEU A 405 20.81 1.94 -19.92
N ASP A 406 20.18 0.88 -19.43
CA ASP A 406 18.72 0.75 -19.35
C ASP A 406 18.32 0.63 -17.86
N HIS A 407 17.79 1.71 -17.30
CA HIS A 407 17.35 1.75 -15.90
C HIS A 407 16.29 0.70 -15.55
N ALA A 408 15.58 0.10 -16.53
CA ALA A 408 14.58 -0.93 -16.29
C ALA A 408 15.10 -2.37 -16.45
N SER A 409 16.36 -2.56 -16.89
CA SER A 409 16.88 -3.88 -17.25
C SER A 409 18.40 -3.97 -17.10
N ALA A 410 18.84 -4.86 -16.21
CA ALA A 410 20.25 -5.22 -16.08
C ALA A 410 20.76 -5.87 -17.37
N ARG A 411 19.95 -6.74 -17.99
CA ARG A 411 20.29 -7.43 -19.22
C ARG A 411 20.55 -6.46 -20.38
N ASN A 412 19.63 -5.53 -20.62
CA ASN A 412 19.75 -4.53 -21.67
C ASN A 412 20.91 -3.56 -21.37
N SER A 413 21.18 -3.26 -20.09
CA SER A 413 22.35 -2.45 -19.69
C SER A 413 23.69 -3.10 -20.04
N VAL A 414 23.84 -4.41 -19.83
CA VAL A 414 25.08 -5.14 -20.19
C VAL A 414 25.22 -5.27 -21.72
N ASP A 415 24.12 -5.53 -22.45
CA ASP A 415 24.14 -5.58 -23.92
C ASP A 415 24.42 -4.20 -24.55
N GLY A 416 23.85 -3.13 -23.97
CA GLY A 416 24.10 -1.74 -24.35
C GLY A 416 25.54 -1.31 -24.11
N LEU A 417 26.12 -1.70 -22.96
CA LEU A 417 27.55 -1.50 -22.67
C LEU A 417 28.43 -2.15 -23.75
N LEU A 418 28.16 -3.40 -24.12
CA LEU A 418 28.89 -4.10 -25.19
C LEU A 418 28.76 -3.38 -26.54
N SER A 419 27.55 -2.91 -26.88
CA SER A 419 27.28 -2.13 -28.09
C SER A 419 28.09 -0.82 -28.15
N GLU A 420 28.09 -0.02 -27.08
CA GLU A 420 28.82 1.26 -27.03
C GLU A 420 30.35 1.06 -26.95
N LEU A 421 30.80 -0.05 -26.38
CA LEU A 421 32.20 -0.48 -26.40
C LEU A 421 32.65 -1.08 -27.75
N GLY A 422 31.82 -1.01 -28.79
CA GLY A 422 32.18 -1.25 -30.19
C GLY A 422 31.84 -2.65 -30.73
N ASP A 423 31.23 -3.50 -29.91
CA ASP A 423 30.69 -4.78 -30.37
C ASP A 423 29.29 -4.57 -31.01
N ALA A 424 28.74 -5.60 -31.64
CA ALA A 424 27.32 -5.59 -31.99
C ALA A 424 26.53 -6.15 -30.80
N SER A 425 25.35 -5.56 -30.52
CA SER A 425 24.35 -6.13 -29.61
C SER A 425 24.27 -7.66 -29.77
N VAL A 426 24.53 -8.35 -28.66
CA VAL A 426 24.69 -9.80 -28.56
C VAL A 426 23.32 -10.44 -28.49
N LEU A 427 22.41 -9.83 -27.73
CA LEU A 427 21.05 -10.29 -27.52
C LEU A 427 20.08 -9.60 -28.48
N SER A 428 19.41 -10.37 -29.33
CA SER A 428 18.44 -9.82 -30.28
C SER A 428 17.21 -9.26 -29.55
N ALA A 429 16.88 -7.99 -29.81
CA ALA A 429 15.69 -7.35 -29.25
C ALA A 429 14.39 -8.02 -29.73
N ASP A 430 13.65 -8.64 -28.80
CA ASP A 430 12.26 -9.04 -29.01
C ASP A 430 11.35 -7.79 -28.97
N GLU A 431 10.81 -7.39 -30.12
CA GLU A 431 9.86 -6.27 -30.21
C GLU A 431 8.53 -6.61 -29.48
N PRO A 432 8.09 -5.83 -28.48
CA PRO A 432 6.76 -5.98 -27.92
C PRO A 432 5.70 -5.53 -28.94
N ALA A 433 4.86 -6.49 -29.38
CA ALA A 433 3.83 -6.27 -30.38
C ALA A 433 2.67 -5.38 -29.88
N SER A 434 2.84 -4.06 -30.03
CA SER A 434 1.84 -3.05 -29.68
C SER A 434 0.70 -2.98 -30.70
N GLY A 435 -0.37 -3.73 -30.44
CA GLY A 435 -1.59 -3.71 -31.25
C GLY A 435 -2.48 -2.50 -30.96
N GLU A 436 -2.49 -1.50 -31.84
CA GLU A 436 -3.50 -0.42 -31.83
C GLU A 436 -4.93 -0.98 -31.94
N GLY A 437 -5.87 -0.44 -31.16
CA GLY A 437 -7.25 -0.95 -31.14
C GLY A 437 -8.30 -0.06 -30.48
N THR A 438 -8.33 1.25 -30.75
CA THR A 438 -9.45 2.12 -30.30
C THR A 438 -10.68 2.00 -31.21
N PRO A 439 -11.88 1.70 -30.68
CA PRO A 439 -13.13 1.88 -31.40
C PRO A 439 -13.91 3.07 -30.84
N THR A 440 -13.91 4.20 -31.57
CA THR A 440 -14.88 5.28 -31.36
C THR A 440 -16.13 5.02 -32.20
N LEU A 441 -17.32 5.21 -31.64
CA LEU A 441 -18.57 5.39 -32.40
C LEU A 441 -19.62 6.18 -31.56
N PRO A 442 -20.31 7.19 -32.12
CA PRO A 442 -21.19 8.07 -31.35
C PRO A 442 -22.69 7.80 -31.60
N TRP A 443 -23.56 8.23 -30.67
CA TRP A 443 -24.79 9.00 -30.95
C TRP A 443 -25.70 9.15 -29.69
N PRO A 444 -26.21 10.36 -29.36
CA PRO A 444 -27.16 10.55 -28.27
C PRO A 444 -28.63 10.62 -28.76
N ALA A 445 -29.48 9.62 -28.42
CA ALA A 445 -30.94 9.76 -28.53
C ALA A 445 -31.78 8.75 -27.72
N VAL A 446 -31.87 8.91 -26.39
CA VAL A 446 -33.03 8.40 -25.60
C VAL A 446 -33.46 9.42 -24.52
N VAL A 447 -33.68 10.68 -24.92
CA VAL A 447 -34.38 11.67 -24.08
C VAL A 447 -35.82 11.78 -24.60
N GLY A 448 -36.79 11.22 -23.88
CA GLY A 448 -38.19 11.34 -24.31
C GLY A 448 -39.30 10.54 -23.59
N LEU A 449 -39.01 9.62 -22.66
CA LEU A 449 -40.05 8.72 -22.12
C LEU A 449 -40.11 8.53 -20.58
N LEU A 450 -39.44 9.36 -19.77
CA LEU A 450 -39.41 9.21 -18.30
C LEU A 450 -40.08 10.35 -17.50
N LEU A 451 -40.70 11.33 -18.17
CA LEU A 451 -41.22 12.55 -17.51
C LEU A 451 -42.74 12.55 -17.24
N SER A 452 -43.44 11.46 -17.51
CA SER A 452 -44.92 11.36 -17.39
C SER A 452 -45.44 10.52 -16.23
N VAL A 453 -44.58 9.78 -15.50
CA VAL A 453 -44.99 8.90 -14.38
C VAL A 453 -44.88 9.61 -13.01
N VAL A 454 -43.93 10.53 -12.84
CA VAL A 454 -43.59 11.17 -11.55
C VAL A 454 -44.72 12.07 -10.99
N LEU A 455 -45.61 12.60 -11.84
CA LEU A 455 -46.55 13.66 -11.46
C LEU A 455 -47.89 13.20 -10.83
N THR A 456 -48.12 11.90 -10.61
CA THR A 456 -49.42 11.40 -10.08
C THR A 456 -49.40 10.81 -8.67
N THR A 457 -48.24 10.57 -8.06
CA THR A 457 -48.13 9.90 -6.73
C THR A 457 -48.09 10.83 -5.53
N VAL A 458 -47.83 12.14 -5.71
CA VAL A 458 -47.57 13.10 -4.60
C VAL A 458 -48.83 13.50 -3.81
N GLY A 459 -50.04 13.12 -4.26
CA GLY A 459 -51.29 13.77 -3.84
C GLY A 459 -51.95 13.39 -2.50
N LEU A 460 -51.69 12.20 -1.91
CA LEU A 460 -52.69 11.60 -0.98
C LEU A 460 -52.24 11.26 0.47
N VAL A 461 -50.98 11.42 0.85
CA VAL A 461 -50.49 10.94 2.18
C VAL A 461 -50.52 12.02 3.29
N GLY A 462 -50.69 13.30 2.94
CA GLY A 462 -50.31 14.44 3.79
C GLY A 462 -51.16 14.81 5.03
N VAL A 463 -52.21 14.07 5.40
CA VAL A 463 -53.25 14.59 6.34
C VAL A 463 -53.24 13.96 7.75
N LEU A 464 -52.75 12.73 7.95
CA LEU A 464 -52.83 12.05 9.27
C LEU A 464 -51.56 12.13 10.15
N GLY A 465 -50.41 12.53 9.62
CA GLY A 465 -49.14 12.54 10.38
C GLY A 465 -48.93 13.72 11.35
N ARG A 466 -49.66 14.84 11.17
CA ARG A 466 -49.27 16.17 11.68
C ARG A 466 -49.15 16.34 13.21
N ARG A 467 -49.64 15.42 14.03
CA ARG A 467 -49.57 15.52 15.51
C ARG A 467 -48.46 14.69 16.17
N ARG A 468 -47.94 13.64 15.53
CA ARG A 468 -46.73 12.94 16.02
C ARG A 468 -45.44 13.62 15.55
N THR A 469 -45.49 14.29 14.41
CA THR A 469 -44.32 14.99 13.84
C THR A 469 -43.82 16.18 14.64
N GLN A 470 -44.57 16.77 15.59
CA GLN A 470 -44.06 17.92 16.37
C GLN A 470 -43.10 17.48 17.48
N ALA A 471 -43.47 16.51 18.31
CA ALA A 471 -42.59 15.99 19.36
C ALA A 471 -41.37 15.21 18.82
N VAL A 472 -41.48 14.64 17.60
CA VAL A 472 -40.31 14.12 16.88
C VAL A 472 -39.42 15.27 16.43
N ARG A 473 -39.97 16.31 15.78
CA ARG A 473 -39.19 17.48 15.32
C ARG A 473 -38.48 18.25 16.42
N GLU A 474 -39.05 18.33 17.63
CA GLU A 474 -38.38 18.99 18.75
C GLU A 474 -37.12 18.22 19.17
N ARG A 475 -37.20 16.89 19.28
CA ARG A 475 -36.03 16.03 19.57
C ARG A 475 -35.06 15.90 18.40
N GLU A 476 -35.56 15.91 17.18
CA GLU A 476 -34.79 15.92 15.95
C GLU A 476 -34.06 17.27 15.81
N GLN A 477 -34.64 18.38 16.26
CA GLN A 477 -33.97 19.68 16.37
C GLN A 477 -32.95 19.75 17.51
N GLU A 478 -33.21 19.13 18.66
CA GLU A 478 -32.22 18.99 19.74
C GLU A 478 -31.04 18.10 19.29
N ARG A 479 -31.30 16.99 18.59
CA ARG A 479 -30.26 16.12 18.01
C ARG A 479 -29.47 16.85 16.92
N LEU A 480 -30.14 17.51 15.97
CA LEU A 480 -29.50 18.36 14.94
C LEU A 480 -28.79 19.60 15.51
N ALA A 481 -29.02 19.97 16.77
CA ALA A 481 -28.27 21.01 17.44
C ALA A 481 -27.00 20.44 18.09
N ALA A 482 -27.11 19.29 18.78
CA ALA A 482 -25.95 18.56 19.32
C ALA A 482 -25.01 18.07 18.19
N GLU A 483 -25.55 17.45 17.14
CA GLU A 483 -24.80 17.04 15.93
C GLU A 483 -24.08 18.22 15.28
N ARG A 484 -24.61 19.45 15.37
CA ARG A 484 -23.91 20.65 14.90
C ARG A 484 -22.84 21.13 15.87
N GLU A 485 -23.10 21.10 17.17
CA GLU A 485 -22.12 21.50 18.18
C GLU A 485 -20.91 20.53 18.19
N ASP A 486 -21.17 19.22 18.04
CA ASP A 486 -20.16 18.18 17.89
C ASP A 486 -19.44 18.27 16.53
N ALA A 487 -20.15 18.52 15.43
CA ALA A 487 -19.51 18.73 14.11
C ALA A 487 -18.69 20.03 14.06
N GLU A 488 -19.17 21.13 14.64
CA GLU A 488 -18.40 22.38 14.78
C GLU A 488 -17.14 22.15 15.64
N THR A 489 -17.24 21.34 16.71
CA THR A 489 -16.09 20.96 17.56
C THR A 489 -15.09 20.06 16.82
N MET A 490 -15.55 19.07 16.06
CA MET A 490 -14.68 18.18 15.28
C MET A 490 -14.09 18.88 14.04
N GLU A 491 -14.80 19.84 13.44
CA GLU A 491 -14.24 20.72 12.40
C GLU A 491 -13.18 21.66 13.01
N GLU A 492 -13.39 22.20 14.22
CA GLU A 492 -12.39 22.99 14.94
C GLU A 492 -11.14 22.16 15.28
N LEU A 493 -11.29 20.94 15.81
CA LEU A 493 -10.16 20.04 16.11
C LEU A 493 -9.38 19.64 14.85
N ARG A 494 -10.07 19.31 13.74
CA ARG A 494 -9.37 19.03 12.47
C ARG A 494 -8.75 20.27 11.85
N ALA A 495 -9.35 21.45 12.01
CA ALA A 495 -8.73 22.69 11.58
C ALA A 495 -7.48 23.01 12.42
N GLU A 496 -7.49 22.71 13.72
CA GLU A 496 -6.32 22.82 14.60
C GLU A 496 -5.23 21.81 14.21
N GLU A 497 -5.58 20.54 13.98
CA GLU A 497 -4.63 19.50 13.56
C GLU A 497 -4.06 19.77 12.16
N ALA A 498 -4.89 20.08 11.18
CA ALA A 498 -4.42 20.44 9.83
C ALA A 498 -3.60 21.74 9.85
N ALA A 499 -3.93 22.73 10.69
CA ALA A 499 -3.08 23.90 10.89
C ALA A 499 -1.75 23.55 11.57
N ARG A 500 -1.71 22.53 12.43
CA ARG A 500 -0.50 22.03 13.08
C ARG A 500 0.38 21.24 12.13
N VAL A 501 -0.20 20.35 11.32
CA VAL A 501 0.47 19.65 10.21
C VAL A 501 1.04 20.67 9.23
N ALA A 502 0.23 21.62 8.74
CA ALA A 502 0.69 22.68 7.84
C ALA A 502 1.74 23.62 8.48
N ALA A 503 1.69 23.85 9.80
CA ALA A 503 2.73 24.59 10.51
C ALA A 503 4.05 23.82 10.57
N ILE A 504 4.02 22.51 10.82
CA ILE A 504 5.22 21.65 10.82
C ILE A 504 5.75 21.47 9.39
N GLN A 505 4.89 21.20 8.39
CA GLN A 505 5.28 21.21 6.97
C GLN A 505 5.94 22.54 6.60
N GLY A 506 5.40 23.68 7.05
CA GLY A 506 6.01 24.99 6.82
C GLY A 506 7.30 25.25 7.61
N GLU A 507 7.56 24.53 8.69
CA GLU A 507 8.89 24.49 9.36
C GLU A 507 9.86 23.58 8.59
N ASN A 508 9.42 22.40 8.18
CA ASN A 508 10.18 21.46 7.36
C ASN A 508 10.56 22.07 6.02
N ASP A 509 9.65 22.76 5.33
CA ASP A 509 9.91 23.49 4.09
C ASP A 509 11.03 24.52 4.27
N ARG A 510 11.10 25.18 5.43
CA ARG A 510 12.23 26.08 5.75
C ARG A 510 13.50 25.30 6.02
N GLY A 511 13.44 24.16 6.72
CA GLY A 511 14.58 23.27 6.94
C GLY A 511 15.16 22.68 5.65
N ILE A 512 14.29 22.24 4.74
CA ILE A 512 14.59 21.72 3.40
C ILE A 512 15.09 22.86 2.51
N THR A 513 14.49 24.06 2.57
CA THR A 513 15.00 25.25 1.86
C THR A 513 16.38 25.65 2.37
N ASP A 514 16.62 25.66 3.68
CA ASP A 514 17.92 25.89 4.30
C ASP A 514 18.95 24.83 3.86
N LEU A 515 18.54 23.56 3.74
CA LEU A 515 19.37 22.47 3.22
C LEU A 515 19.72 22.71 1.74
N GLY A 516 18.75 23.10 0.91
CA GLY A 516 18.98 23.51 -0.48
C GLY A 516 19.88 24.74 -0.62
N GLU A 517 19.74 25.73 0.27
CA GLU A 517 20.67 26.86 0.36
C GLU A 517 22.07 26.45 0.83
N ALA A 518 22.17 25.47 1.72
CA ALA A 518 23.44 24.92 2.18
C ALA A 518 24.12 24.11 1.07
N LEU A 519 23.37 23.37 0.25
CA LEU A 519 23.85 22.71 -0.96
C LEU A 519 24.34 23.73 -2.00
N ALA A 520 23.56 24.77 -2.27
CA ALA A 520 23.93 25.84 -3.21
C ALA A 520 25.13 26.70 -2.73
N ARG A 521 25.49 26.62 -1.45
CA ARG A 521 26.67 27.27 -0.84
C ARG A 521 27.75 26.27 -0.42
N ALA A 522 27.58 25.00 -0.73
CA ALA A 522 28.53 23.97 -0.37
C ALA A 522 29.86 24.24 -1.07
N GLU A 523 30.95 23.72 -0.50
CA GLU A 523 32.27 23.87 -1.13
C GLU A 523 32.25 23.15 -2.48
N ALA A 524 32.93 23.70 -3.49
CA ALA A 524 33.00 23.04 -4.79
C ALA A 524 33.64 21.66 -4.61
N PRO A 525 32.97 20.57 -5.03
CA PRO A 525 33.48 19.23 -4.83
C PRO A 525 34.88 19.09 -5.47
N ALA A 526 35.77 18.41 -4.75
CA ALA A 526 36.90 17.76 -5.38
C ALA A 526 36.37 16.67 -6.35
N THR A 527 37.21 16.19 -7.27
CA THR A 527 36.74 15.25 -8.31
C THR A 527 36.03 14.02 -7.71
N ASP A 528 36.58 13.46 -6.65
CA ASP A 528 36.06 12.32 -5.87
C ASP A 528 35.02 12.74 -4.78
N SER A 529 34.26 13.83 -5.00
CA SER A 529 33.14 14.20 -4.12
C SER A 529 31.92 14.77 -4.86
N VAL A 530 31.87 14.62 -6.19
CA VAL A 530 30.69 14.97 -7.00
C VAL A 530 29.54 14.00 -6.71
N GLU A 531 29.78 12.69 -6.65
CA GLU A 531 28.76 11.67 -6.34
C GLU A 531 28.14 11.85 -4.94
N GLU A 532 28.96 12.14 -3.92
CA GLU A 532 28.48 12.45 -2.56
C GLU A 532 27.57 13.69 -2.57
N PHE A 533 27.92 14.71 -3.37
CA PHE A 533 27.11 15.92 -3.52
C PHE A 533 25.79 15.65 -4.26
N GLU A 534 25.81 14.84 -5.30
CA GLU A 534 24.59 14.40 -6.02
C GLU A 534 23.68 13.52 -5.17
N THR A 535 24.25 12.71 -4.27
CA THR A 535 23.47 11.93 -3.30
C THR A 535 22.74 12.85 -2.32
N HIS A 536 23.40 13.90 -1.81
CA HIS A 536 22.71 14.92 -1.01
C HIS A 536 21.65 15.71 -1.82
N LEU A 537 21.84 15.88 -3.13
CA LEU A 537 20.89 16.55 -4.00
C LEU A 537 19.63 15.70 -4.26
N ARG A 538 19.79 14.39 -4.49
CA ARG A 538 18.69 13.42 -4.56
C ARG A 538 17.95 13.29 -3.23
N GLU A 539 18.66 13.25 -2.10
CA GLU A 539 18.05 13.26 -0.76
C GLU A 539 17.22 14.54 -0.54
N TYR A 540 17.70 15.71 -0.95
CA TYR A 540 16.96 16.96 -0.90
C TYR A 540 15.67 16.92 -1.75
N GLU A 541 15.71 16.36 -2.96
CA GLU A 541 14.53 16.21 -3.82
C GLU A 541 13.52 15.21 -3.24
N GLN A 542 13.98 14.09 -2.69
CA GLN A 542 13.14 13.10 -2.01
C GLN A 542 12.46 13.70 -0.77
N LEU A 543 13.22 14.39 0.10
CA LEU A 543 12.67 15.07 1.29
C LEU A 543 11.61 16.10 0.95
N LYS A 544 11.75 16.80 -0.17
CA LYS A 544 10.74 17.73 -0.67
C LYS A 544 9.46 17.00 -1.08
N GLY A 545 9.58 15.93 -1.87
CA GLY A 545 8.43 15.09 -2.26
C GLY A 545 7.77 14.38 -1.06
N ASP A 546 8.52 14.05 -0.02
CA ASP A 546 8.01 13.48 1.21
C ASP A 546 7.28 14.52 2.07
N ASN A 547 7.81 15.75 2.20
CA ASN A 547 7.13 16.84 2.91
C ASN A 547 5.82 17.26 2.24
N GLU A 548 5.79 17.28 0.90
CA GLU A 548 4.58 17.57 0.11
C GLU A 548 3.51 16.48 0.26
N ARG A 549 3.89 15.22 0.51
CA ARG A 549 2.98 14.08 0.70
C ARG A 549 2.57 13.83 2.16
N ALA A 550 3.32 14.31 3.14
CA ALA A 550 3.06 14.09 4.56
C ALA A 550 1.76 14.80 5.03
N ASN A 551 0.74 14.01 5.36
CA ASN A 551 -0.63 14.46 5.63
C ASN A 551 -1.05 14.35 7.12
N ASP A 552 -0.23 13.73 7.98
CA ASP A 552 -0.44 13.59 9.42
C ASP A 552 0.78 14.07 10.23
N ILE A 553 0.63 14.13 11.57
CA ILE A 553 1.65 14.63 12.50
C ILE A 553 2.90 13.73 12.54
N ASP A 554 2.77 12.42 12.48
CA ASP A 554 3.90 11.50 12.62
C ASP A 554 4.76 11.49 11.35
N ARG A 555 4.13 11.53 10.16
CA ARG A 555 4.84 11.68 8.88
C ARG A 555 5.60 13.00 8.78
N VAL A 556 5.02 14.14 9.17
CA VAL A 556 5.76 15.43 9.15
C VAL A 556 6.89 15.47 10.20
N LEU A 557 6.76 14.76 11.32
CA LEU A 557 7.86 14.61 12.29
C LEU A 557 8.97 13.67 11.79
N ALA A 558 8.64 12.63 11.03
CA ALA A 558 9.63 11.79 10.36
C ALA A 558 10.43 12.57 9.30
N VAL A 559 9.76 13.35 8.43
CA VAL A 559 10.41 14.24 7.45
C VAL A 559 11.32 15.26 8.15
N ARG A 560 10.88 15.82 9.28
CA ARG A 560 11.70 16.73 10.10
C ARG A 560 13.01 16.08 10.54
N ARG A 561 12.94 14.87 11.11
CA ARG A 561 14.13 14.12 11.57
C ARG A 561 15.10 13.82 10.43
N ARG A 562 14.60 13.33 9.28
CA ARG A 562 15.45 13.09 8.09
C ARG A 562 16.07 14.39 7.56
N THR A 563 15.34 15.51 7.58
CA THR A 563 15.88 16.85 7.20
C THR A 563 17.00 17.30 8.13
N GLU A 564 16.86 17.11 9.44
CA GLU A 564 17.90 17.42 10.44
C GLU A 564 19.14 16.53 10.23
N GLN A 565 18.96 15.23 9.99
CA GLN A 565 20.04 14.27 9.68
C GLN A 565 20.77 14.60 8.36
N ALA A 566 20.04 14.89 7.28
CA ALA A 566 20.60 15.26 5.98
C ALA A 566 21.48 16.52 6.09
N ARG A 567 21.06 17.50 6.89
CA ARG A 567 21.84 18.70 7.19
C ARG A 567 23.13 18.38 7.95
N GLU A 568 23.08 17.52 8.96
CA GLU A 568 24.28 17.08 9.67
C GLU A 568 25.27 16.29 8.79
N ARG A 569 24.76 15.46 7.86
CA ARG A 569 25.57 14.79 6.82
C ARG A 569 26.26 15.82 5.91
N LEU A 570 25.50 16.77 5.36
CA LEU A 570 26.07 17.84 4.52
C LEU A 570 27.08 18.73 5.25
N GLU A 571 26.90 18.98 6.55
CA GLU A 571 27.89 19.69 7.37
C GLU A 571 29.15 18.85 7.63
N ARG A 572 29.03 17.53 7.83
CA ARG A 572 30.18 16.61 7.87
C ARG A 572 30.92 16.63 6.53
N TRP A 573 30.21 16.51 5.42
CA TRP A 573 30.76 16.56 4.06
C TRP A 573 31.55 17.84 3.80
N ASN A 574 30.93 19.02 4.05
CA ASN A 574 31.58 20.32 3.87
C ASN A 574 32.84 20.51 4.74
N ARG A 575 32.91 19.87 5.93
CA ARG A 575 34.16 19.85 6.73
C ARG A 575 35.24 19.00 6.05
N ARG A 576 34.91 17.82 5.53
CA ARG A 576 35.86 16.97 4.79
C ARG A 576 36.43 17.67 3.55
N GLN A 577 35.63 18.45 2.82
CA GLN A 577 36.11 19.21 1.66
C GLN A 577 37.08 20.35 2.06
N ARG A 578 36.84 21.02 3.19
CA ARG A 578 37.68 22.13 3.70
C ARG A 578 39.06 21.71 4.22
N ASP A 579 39.16 20.48 4.72
CA ASP A 579 40.37 19.94 5.34
C ASP A 579 41.27 19.21 4.31
N ARG A 580 40.88 19.18 3.02
CA ARG A 580 41.66 18.70 1.87
C ARG A 580 42.41 19.85 1.17
#